data_AF-F1LDG1-F1
#
_entry.id   AF-F1LDG1-F1
#
_cell.length_a   1.000
_cell.length_b   1.000
_cell.length_c   1.000
_cell.angle_alpha   90.00
_cell.angle_beta   90.00
_cell.angle_gamma   90.00
#
_symmetry.space_group_name_H-M   'P 1'
#
loop_
_entity.id
_entity.type
_entity.pdbx_description
1 polymer ?
#
loop_
_entity_poly.entity_id
_entity_poly.type
_entity_poly.pdbx_seq_one_letter_code
_entity_poly.pdbx_strand_id
1 'polypeptide(L)'
;MAKVDEFRPKNQQDSGSSDSTSSSSTEESAQMERDNEMASEDIEENPFIDELIVRLMTAKPIRDPMMPIRVKRNEPEPAPIMKVELKFEELIRLCDEAIKSLNEQEALIRLDIEDLPIMVCGDLHGQFRDLRTIFYACGPPQTQTYLFLGDYVDRGVQGIETISLVLCLKIKYPTQVYMLRGNHEDGNTSMSYGFYDECINRFNAYKEGDQLWRKFIDVFNMLPLAALISNTIFCVHGGLSPFFGTFDDIAKIKRPSIVPPYGLMCDLVWSDP
;
A
#
# COMPACT_ATOMS: atom_id res chain seq x y z
N MET A 1 -14.74 43.55 47.92
CA MET A 1 -15.75 43.00 48.85
C MET A 1 -16.08 41.60 48.32
N ALA A 2 -15.76 40.47 48.93
CA ALA A 2 -15.74 40.12 50.36
C ALA A 2 -14.59 39.14 50.72
N LYS A 3 -14.17 39.19 52.00
CA LYS A 3 -13.36 38.20 52.72
C LYS A 3 -14.31 37.08 53.23
N VAL A 4 -13.94 35.80 53.08
CA VAL A 4 -13.37 34.88 54.09
C VAL A 4 -14.15 34.87 55.41
N ASP A 5 -14.71 33.70 55.74
CA ASP A 5 -14.86 33.21 57.12
C ASP A 5 -14.56 31.70 57.17
N GLU A 6 -13.68 31.34 58.10
CA GLU A 6 -13.27 29.98 58.47
C GLU A 6 -14.28 29.34 59.42
N PHE A 7 -14.49 28.02 59.33
CA PHE A 7 -14.92 27.19 60.46
C PHE A 7 -14.29 25.79 60.37
N ARG A 8 -13.45 25.46 61.36
CA ARG A 8 -12.97 24.11 61.76
C ARG A 8 -13.96 23.53 62.80
N PRO A 9 -13.81 22.32 63.40
CA PRO A 9 -12.88 21.18 63.19
C PRO A 9 -13.53 19.76 63.30
N LYS A 10 -12.77 18.67 63.06
CA LYS A 10 -12.43 17.61 64.07
C LYS A 10 -11.88 16.32 63.43
N ASN A 11 -10.84 15.78 64.07
CA ASN A 11 -10.19 14.49 63.83
C ASN A 11 -11.11 13.31 64.17
N GLN A 12 -10.99 12.23 63.40
CA GLN A 12 -10.99 10.86 63.92
C GLN A 12 -10.01 10.02 63.08
N GLN A 13 -9.05 9.41 63.77
CA GLN A 13 -8.18 8.37 63.23
C GLN A 13 -9.01 7.10 63.02
N ASP A 14 -8.84 6.41 61.91
CA ASP A 14 -8.81 4.95 61.96
C ASP A 14 -7.95 4.36 60.83
N SER A 15 -7.30 3.26 61.18
CA SER A 15 -6.28 2.51 60.46
C SER A 15 -6.76 1.83 59.17
N GLY A 16 -5.90 1.78 58.14
CA GLY A 16 -6.10 0.91 56.99
C GLY A 16 -4.98 1.02 55.95
N SER A 17 -4.12 0.01 55.91
CA SER A 17 -3.11 -0.24 54.88
C SER A 17 -3.73 -0.69 53.55
N SER A 18 -3.23 -0.20 52.41
CA SER A 18 -2.78 -1.04 51.28
C SER A 18 -2.28 -0.22 50.10
N ASP A 19 -1.11 -0.62 49.60
CA ASP A 19 -0.51 -0.26 48.31
C ASP A 19 -1.49 -0.49 47.14
N SER A 20 -1.54 0.46 46.20
CA SER A 20 -2.10 0.22 44.85
C SER A 20 -1.61 1.26 43.82
N THR A 21 -0.30 1.30 43.58
CA THR A 21 0.26 2.07 42.44
C THR A 21 1.37 1.31 41.72
N SER A 22 1.13 0.04 41.36
CA SER A 22 2.07 -0.72 40.51
C SER A 22 1.41 -1.69 39.52
N SER A 23 0.08 -1.67 39.35
CA SER A 23 -0.62 -2.64 38.46
C SER A 23 -0.95 -2.08 37.08
N SER A 24 -1.05 -0.76 36.88
CA SER A 24 -1.45 -0.22 35.57
C SER A 24 -0.30 -0.24 34.55
N SER A 25 0.95 -0.07 34.99
CA SER A 25 2.12 -0.05 34.11
C SER A 25 2.47 -1.44 33.55
N THR A 26 2.15 -2.50 34.29
CA THR A 26 2.39 -3.90 33.89
C THR A 26 1.28 -4.42 32.98
N GLU A 27 0.05 -3.95 33.15
CA GLU A 27 -1.07 -4.27 32.26
C GLU A 27 -0.95 -3.56 30.90
N GLU A 28 -0.53 -2.29 30.86
CA GLU A 28 -0.21 -1.58 29.61
C GLU A 28 0.96 -2.21 28.86
N SER A 29 2.04 -2.59 29.55
CA SER A 29 3.18 -3.25 28.91
C SER A 29 2.83 -4.67 28.42
N ALA A 30 2.03 -5.42 29.16
CA ALA A 30 1.57 -6.76 28.76
C ALA A 30 0.49 -6.71 27.67
N GLN A 31 -0.25 -5.60 27.54
CA GLN A 31 -1.17 -5.36 26.43
C GLN A 31 -0.37 -4.96 25.18
N MET A 32 0.61 -4.05 25.29
CA MET A 32 1.54 -3.74 24.20
C MET A 32 2.33 -4.95 23.71
N GLU A 33 2.80 -5.82 24.61
CA GLU A 33 3.48 -7.07 24.24
C GLU A 33 2.55 -8.04 23.51
N ARG A 34 1.28 -8.15 23.94
CA ARG A 34 0.27 -8.99 23.26
C ARG A 34 -0.19 -8.42 21.92
N ASP A 35 -0.32 -7.10 21.81
CA ASP A 35 -0.65 -6.42 20.56
C ASP A 35 0.55 -6.51 19.57
N ASN A 36 1.80 -6.48 20.06
CA ASN A 36 3.00 -6.78 19.26
C ASN A 36 3.11 -8.26 18.86
N GLU A 37 2.72 -9.19 19.74
CA GLU A 37 2.70 -10.63 19.42
C GLU A 37 1.64 -10.93 18.35
N MET A 38 0.46 -10.29 18.41
CA MET A 38 -0.60 -10.48 17.40
C MET A 38 -0.25 -9.86 16.04
N ALA A 39 0.42 -8.71 16.01
CA ALA A 39 0.97 -8.13 14.77
C ALA A 39 2.14 -8.94 14.19
N SER A 40 2.71 -9.89 14.95
CA SER A 40 3.88 -10.68 14.56
C SER A 40 3.55 -12.03 13.90
N GLU A 41 2.32 -12.53 14.00
CA GLU A 41 1.97 -13.87 13.51
C GLU A 41 1.82 -13.96 11.98
N ASP A 42 1.59 -12.84 11.28
CA ASP A 42 1.36 -12.80 9.82
C ASP A 42 2.54 -12.25 9.01
N ILE A 43 3.70 -12.01 9.62
CA ILE A 43 4.88 -11.56 8.87
C ILE A 43 5.46 -12.76 8.12
N GLU A 44 5.36 -12.75 6.79
CA GLU A 44 5.97 -13.79 5.97
C GLU A 44 7.50 -13.67 5.96
N GLU A 45 8.19 -14.65 6.54
CA GLU A 45 9.65 -14.76 6.43
C GLU A 45 10.05 -15.15 5.00
N ASN A 46 10.48 -14.16 4.22
CA ASN A 46 10.96 -14.37 2.86
C ASN A 46 12.25 -13.55 2.62
N PRO A 47 13.44 -14.15 2.80
CA PRO A 47 14.71 -13.44 2.69
C PRO A 47 14.93 -12.74 1.34
N PHE A 48 14.32 -13.27 0.28
CA PHE A 48 14.36 -12.66 -1.05
C PHE A 48 13.56 -11.34 -1.08
N ILE A 49 12.36 -11.32 -0.49
CA ILE A 49 11.54 -10.11 -0.38
C ILE A 49 12.20 -9.10 0.54
N ASP A 50 12.80 -9.55 1.64
CA ASP A 50 13.55 -8.67 2.56
C ASP A 50 14.71 -7.96 1.87
N GLU A 51 15.51 -8.69 1.10
CA GLU A 51 16.62 -8.11 0.35
C GLU A 51 16.12 -7.08 -0.68
N LEU A 52 15.04 -7.38 -1.40
CA LEU A 52 14.44 -6.45 -2.36
C LEU A 52 13.91 -5.18 -1.68
N ILE A 53 13.20 -5.29 -0.56
CA ILE A 53 12.70 -4.14 0.20
C ILE A 53 13.87 -3.26 0.63
N VAL A 54 14.93 -3.85 1.20
CA VAL A 54 16.12 -3.09 1.61
C VAL A 54 16.74 -2.38 0.40
N ARG A 55 16.87 -3.06 -0.75
CA ARG A 55 17.45 -2.47 -1.96
C ARG A 55 16.61 -1.31 -2.50
N LEU A 56 15.29 -1.45 -2.54
CA LEU A 56 14.35 -0.42 -2.98
C LEU A 56 14.34 0.79 -2.03
N MET A 57 14.27 0.55 -0.71
CA MET A 57 14.18 1.61 0.29
C MET A 57 15.49 2.38 0.49
N THR A 58 16.65 1.72 0.32
CA THR A 58 17.99 2.34 0.51
C THR A 58 18.62 2.86 -0.78
N ALA A 59 17.90 2.79 -1.90
CA ALA A 59 18.30 3.34 -3.18
C ALA A 59 18.77 4.80 -3.06
N LYS A 60 19.79 5.16 -3.84
CA LYS A 60 20.36 6.53 -3.82
C LYS A 60 19.77 7.37 -4.96
N PRO A 61 19.49 8.65 -4.72
CA PRO A 61 19.00 9.54 -5.78
C PRO A 61 20.11 9.78 -6.81
N ILE A 62 19.74 9.75 -8.08
CA ILE A 62 20.59 10.09 -9.22
C ILE A 62 19.83 11.06 -10.13
N ARG A 63 20.58 11.82 -10.93
CA ARG A 63 19.97 12.55 -12.04
C ARG A 63 19.45 11.52 -13.05
N ASP A 64 18.26 11.76 -13.58
CA ASP A 64 17.70 10.96 -14.67
C ASP A 64 18.67 10.96 -15.88
N PRO A 65 19.23 9.79 -16.28
CA PRO A 65 20.12 9.68 -17.43
C PRO A 65 19.47 10.01 -18.77
N MET A 66 18.14 9.90 -18.87
CA MET A 66 17.39 10.22 -20.09
C MET A 66 17.09 11.73 -20.21
N MET A 67 17.30 12.52 -19.15
CA MET A 67 17.07 13.97 -19.18
C MET A 67 18.24 14.73 -19.84
N PRO A 68 17.96 15.71 -20.70
CA PRO A 68 18.99 16.52 -21.35
C PRO A 68 19.82 17.31 -20.32
N ILE A 69 21.14 17.41 -20.58
CA ILE A 69 22.10 18.06 -19.66
C ILE A 69 21.74 19.54 -19.42
N ARG A 70 21.18 20.21 -20.42
CA ARG A 70 20.75 21.61 -20.36
C ARG A 70 19.27 21.73 -20.01
N VAL A 71 18.98 22.10 -18.77
CA VAL A 71 17.68 22.66 -18.39
C VAL A 71 17.62 24.11 -18.88
N LYS A 72 16.50 24.57 -19.43
CA LYS A 72 16.34 25.99 -19.82
C LYS A 72 16.47 26.85 -18.55
N ARG A 73 17.07 28.05 -18.68
CA ARG A 73 17.44 28.96 -17.57
C ARG A 73 16.33 29.30 -16.56
N ASN A 74 15.05 29.00 -16.85
CA ASN A 74 13.88 29.34 -16.03
C ASN A 74 12.97 28.14 -15.72
N GLU A 75 13.39 26.91 -16.02
CA GLU A 75 12.61 25.71 -15.68
C GLU A 75 13.19 25.07 -14.40
N PRO A 76 12.34 24.64 -13.44
CA PRO A 76 12.81 23.93 -12.26
C PRO A 76 13.57 22.66 -12.68
N GLU A 77 14.68 22.36 -12.01
CA GLU A 77 15.40 21.11 -12.27
C GLU A 77 14.47 19.92 -11.98
N PRO A 78 14.46 18.91 -12.86
CA PRO A 78 13.65 17.71 -12.65
C PRO A 78 14.08 17.00 -11.36
N ALA A 79 13.10 16.41 -10.67
CA ALA A 79 13.36 15.63 -9.48
C ALA A 79 14.33 14.47 -9.79
N PRO A 80 15.27 14.13 -8.88
CA PRO A 80 16.12 12.97 -9.05
C PRO A 80 15.30 11.68 -9.00
N ILE A 81 15.73 10.69 -9.77
CA ILE A 81 15.20 9.32 -9.74
C ILE A 81 16.01 8.48 -8.75
N MET A 82 15.45 7.39 -8.26
CA MET A 82 16.16 6.47 -7.37
C MET A 82 16.83 5.36 -8.17
N LYS A 83 18.16 5.22 -8.07
CA LYS A 83 18.85 4.13 -8.76
C LYS A 83 18.63 2.80 -8.02
N VAL A 84 17.91 1.87 -8.65
CA VAL A 84 17.69 0.51 -8.14
C VAL A 84 18.16 -0.49 -9.20
N GLU A 85 18.95 -1.47 -8.76
CA GLU A 85 19.36 -2.59 -9.63
C GLU A 85 18.42 -3.77 -9.39
N LEU A 86 17.50 -3.98 -10.33
CA LEU A 86 16.51 -5.06 -10.34
C LEU A 86 16.84 -6.02 -11.49
N LYS A 87 17.01 -7.30 -11.19
CA LYS A 87 17.24 -8.33 -12.21
C LYS A 87 15.92 -8.86 -12.74
N PHE A 88 15.94 -9.32 -13.98
CA PHE A 88 14.76 -9.89 -14.63
C PHE A 88 14.20 -11.08 -13.82
N GLU A 89 15.05 -12.00 -13.39
CA GLU A 89 14.64 -13.19 -12.62
C GLU A 89 14.06 -12.82 -11.25
N GLU A 90 14.56 -11.76 -10.62
CA GLU A 90 14.02 -11.25 -9.36
C GLU A 90 12.60 -10.72 -9.58
N LEU A 91 12.36 -9.96 -10.65
CA LEU A 91 11.03 -9.42 -10.94
C LEU A 91 10.01 -10.50 -11.32
N ILE A 92 10.42 -11.51 -12.10
CA ILE A 92 9.55 -12.65 -12.42
C ILE A 92 9.17 -13.39 -11.13
N ARG A 93 10.15 -13.68 -10.26
CA ARG A 93 9.91 -14.32 -8.97
C ARG A 93 9.02 -13.47 -8.06
N LEU A 94 9.22 -12.16 -8.02
CA LEU A 94 8.38 -11.24 -7.25
C LEU A 94 6.91 -11.34 -7.70
N CYS A 95 6.68 -11.33 -9.01
CA CYS A 95 5.33 -11.47 -9.53
C CYS A 95 4.70 -12.84 -9.19
N ASP A 96 5.47 -13.92 -9.22
CA ASP A 96 5.00 -15.25 -8.81
C ASP A 96 4.58 -15.29 -7.33
N GLU A 97 5.38 -14.71 -6.43
CA GLU A 97 5.02 -14.64 -5.01
C GLU A 97 3.84 -13.69 -4.77
N ALA A 98 3.77 -12.57 -5.49
CA ALA A 98 2.65 -11.64 -5.41
C ALA A 98 1.32 -12.28 -5.82
N ILE A 99 1.31 -13.10 -6.89
CA ILE A 99 0.11 -13.82 -7.32
C ILE A 99 -0.38 -14.76 -6.21
N LYS A 100 0.52 -15.45 -5.50
CA LYS A 100 0.15 -16.33 -4.38
C LYS A 100 -0.50 -15.51 -3.25
N SER A 101 0.16 -14.45 -2.79
CA SER A 101 -0.34 -13.59 -1.72
C SER A 101 -1.69 -12.94 -2.07
N LEU A 102 -1.85 -12.43 -3.30
CA LEU A 102 -3.11 -11.79 -3.75
C LEU A 102 -4.26 -12.79 -3.92
N ASN A 103 -3.95 -14.06 -4.24
CA ASN A 103 -4.94 -15.12 -4.41
C ASN A 103 -5.67 -15.47 -3.09
N GLU A 104 -5.07 -15.19 -1.94
CA GLU A 104 -5.67 -15.43 -0.63
C GLU A 104 -6.74 -14.40 -0.26
N GLN A 105 -6.77 -13.27 -0.97
CA GLN A 105 -7.76 -12.22 -0.73
C GLN A 105 -9.05 -12.46 -1.52
N GLU A 106 -10.10 -11.70 -1.21
CA GLU A 106 -11.30 -11.61 -2.04
C GLU A 106 -11.23 -10.40 -2.98
N ALA A 107 -12.14 -10.33 -3.96
CA ALA A 107 -12.24 -9.16 -4.84
C ALA A 107 -12.73 -7.91 -4.09
N LEU A 108 -13.48 -8.10 -2.99
CA LEU A 108 -13.85 -7.06 -2.03
C LEU A 108 -13.12 -7.33 -0.72
N ILE A 109 -12.18 -6.47 -0.36
CA ILE A 109 -11.50 -6.52 0.93
C ILE A 109 -12.44 -5.93 2.00
N ARG A 110 -12.54 -6.59 3.15
CA ARG A 110 -13.23 -6.05 4.33
C ARG A 110 -12.18 -5.77 5.39
N LEU A 111 -12.12 -4.52 5.82
CA LEU A 111 -11.21 -4.07 6.88
C LEU A 111 -12.07 -3.67 8.06
N ASP A 112 -11.89 -4.33 9.19
CA ASP A 112 -12.70 -4.15 10.39
C ASP A 112 -12.11 -3.07 11.30
N ILE A 113 -12.73 -2.87 12.47
CA ILE A 113 -12.30 -1.82 13.41
C ILE A 113 -10.90 -2.08 13.98
N GLU A 114 -10.47 -3.33 13.98
CA GLU A 114 -9.16 -3.78 14.48
C GLU A 114 -8.01 -3.37 13.55
N ASP A 115 -8.30 -3.17 12.25
CA ASP A 115 -7.31 -2.73 11.26
C ASP A 115 -7.00 -1.22 11.33
N LEU A 116 -7.77 -0.46 12.12
CA LEU A 116 -7.62 0.99 12.26
C LEU A 116 -6.47 1.36 13.19
N PRO A 117 -5.72 2.44 12.90
CA PRO A 117 -5.89 3.38 11.78
C PRO A 117 -5.35 2.86 10.44
N ILE A 118 -5.99 3.25 9.33
CA ILE A 118 -5.58 2.88 7.97
C ILE A 118 -5.15 4.13 7.19
N MET A 119 -3.96 4.09 6.62
CA MET A 119 -3.45 5.06 5.66
C MET A 119 -3.94 4.71 4.26
N VAL A 120 -4.85 5.53 3.72
CA VAL A 120 -5.37 5.36 2.36
C VAL A 120 -4.54 6.17 1.37
N CYS A 121 -3.96 5.52 0.38
CA CYS A 121 -3.09 6.12 -0.63
C CYS A 121 -3.74 6.04 -2.01
N GLY A 122 -3.86 7.17 -2.71
CA GLY A 122 -4.30 7.25 -4.11
C GLY A 122 -3.17 6.98 -5.10
N ASP A 123 -3.30 7.54 -6.30
CA ASP A 123 -2.45 7.30 -7.46
C ASP A 123 -0.96 7.57 -7.17
N LEU A 124 -0.11 6.68 -7.67
CA LEU A 124 1.35 6.79 -7.56
C LEU A 124 2.02 7.02 -8.90
N HIS A 125 1.49 6.47 -10.00
CA HIS A 125 1.94 6.71 -11.38
C HIS A 125 3.47 6.66 -11.57
N GLY A 126 4.12 5.60 -11.08
CA GLY A 126 5.56 5.43 -11.21
C GLY A 126 6.41 6.50 -10.50
N GLN A 127 5.84 7.27 -9.56
CA GLN A 127 6.55 8.26 -8.75
C GLN A 127 7.20 7.61 -7.52
N PHE A 128 8.16 6.71 -7.78
CA PHE A 128 8.79 5.88 -6.75
C PHE A 128 9.42 6.66 -5.58
N ARG A 129 9.98 7.84 -5.86
CA ARG A 129 10.53 8.72 -4.81
C ARG A 129 9.44 9.23 -3.86
N ASP A 130 8.27 9.53 -4.38
CA ASP A 130 7.15 10.07 -3.60
C ASP A 130 6.51 8.96 -2.77
N LEU A 131 6.41 7.73 -3.30
CA LEU A 131 6.04 6.55 -2.51
C LEU A 131 6.93 6.37 -1.27
N ARG A 132 8.26 6.50 -1.42
CA ARG A 132 9.18 6.45 -0.26
C ARG A 132 8.92 7.59 0.72
N THR A 133 8.58 8.78 0.21
CA THR A 133 8.25 9.95 1.03
C THR A 133 6.97 9.73 1.84
N ILE A 134 5.96 9.05 1.28
CA ILE A 134 4.75 8.65 2.00
C ILE A 134 5.14 7.80 3.23
N PHE A 135 5.95 6.76 3.06
CA PHE A 135 6.38 5.93 4.20
C PHE A 135 7.21 6.67 5.24
N TYR A 136 8.06 7.62 4.81
CA TYR A 136 8.80 8.47 5.75
C TYR A 136 7.89 9.40 6.55
N ALA A 137 6.82 9.91 5.94
CA ALA A 137 5.91 10.85 6.57
C ALA A 137 4.84 10.16 7.44
N CYS A 138 4.30 9.04 6.97
CA CYS A 138 3.16 8.37 7.56
C CYS A 138 3.54 7.17 8.45
N GLY A 139 4.81 6.76 8.44
CA GLY A 139 5.31 5.63 9.22
C GLY A 139 5.38 4.35 8.40
N PRO A 140 6.23 3.39 8.79
CA PRO A 140 6.53 2.26 7.93
C PRO A 140 5.50 1.12 8.12
N PRO A 141 5.31 0.22 7.13
CA PRO A 141 4.29 -0.83 7.16
C PRO A 141 4.43 -1.90 8.25
N GLN A 142 5.49 -1.85 9.07
CA GLN A 142 5.63 -2.67 10.28
C GLN A 142 4.71 -2.23 11.43
N THR A 143 4.21 -0.99 11.35
CA THR A 143 3.52 -0.32 12.46
C THR A 143 2.25 0.38 12.01
N GLN A 144 1.96 0.37 10.71
CA GLN A 144 0.89 1.14 10.09
C GLN A 144 0.22 0.28 9.02
N THR A 145 -1.11 0.31 8.99
CA THR A 145 -1.91 -0.33 7.96
C THR A 145 -2.06 0.61 6.76
N TYR A 146 -1.87 0.08 5.55
CA TYR A 146 -1.96 0.81 4.29
C TYR A 146 -3.00 0.18 3.36
N LEU A 147 -3.81 1.04 2.72
CA LEU A 147 -4.68 0.68 1.61
C LEU A 147 -4.34 1.54 0.40
N PHE A 148 -3.76 0.92 -0.63
CA PHE A 148 -3.51 1.58 -1.91
C PHE A 148 -4.70 1.42 -2.85
N LEU A 149 -5.12 2.51 -3.50
CA LEU A 149 -6.31 2.56 -4.34
C LEU A 149 -6.04 2.25 -5.83
N GLY A 150 -4.83 1.84 -6.20
CA GLY A 150 -4.47 1.54 -7.60
C GLY A 150 -3.55 2.60 -8.23
N ASP A 151 -3.37 2.49 -9.54
CA ASP A 151 -2.57 3.39 -10.37
C ASP A 151 -1.12 3.50 -9.90
N TYR A 152 -0.47 2.33 -9.83
CA TYR A 152 0.93 2.19 -9.43
C TYR A 152 1.89 2.54 -10.56
N VAL A 153 1.47 2.28 -11.80
CA VAL A 153 2.31 2.34 -13.01
C VAL A 153 1.87 3.44 -13.97
N ASP A 154 2.57 3.53 -15.11
CA ASP A 154 2.42 4.54 -16.17
C ASP A 154 2.73 5.98 -15.73
N ARG A 155 2.83 6.88 -16.73
CA ARG A 155 3.12 8.33 -16.61
C ARG A 155 4.50 8.69 -16.04
N GLY A 156 4.88 8.12 -14.91
CA GLY A 156 6.19 8.25 -14.29
C GLY A 156 7.24 7.34 -14.95
N VAL A 157 8.49 7.52 -14.53
CA VAL A 157 9.65 6.84 -15.12
C VAL A 157 10.19 5.68 -14.26
N GLN A 158 9.55 5.42 -13.12
CA GLN A 158 9.92 4.36 -12.18
C GLN A 158 8.70 3.51 -11.80
N GLY A 159 7.88 3.14 -12.79
CA GLY A 159 6.72 2.28 -12.62
C GLY A 159 7.11 0.91 -12.06
N ILE A 160 8.18 0.30 -12.60
CA ILE A 160 8.69 -1.01 -12.15
C ILE A 160 9.10 -0.96 -10.69
N GLU A 161 9.86 0.05 -10.25
CA GLU A 161 10.24 0.20 -8.84
C GLU A 161 9.03 0.44 -7.93
N THR A 162 8.08 1.26 -8.38
CA THR A 162 6.88 1.62 -7.62
C THR A 162 6.04 0.38 -7.34
N ILE A 163 5.62 -0.34 -8.39
CA ILE A 163 4.83 -1.56 -8.21
C ILE A 163 5.63 -2.63 -7.45
N SER A 164 6.94 -2.77 -7.71
CA SER A 164 7.76 -3.78 -7.03
C SER A 164 7.83 -3.56 -5.53
N LEU A 165 7.98 -2.32 -5.07
CA LEU A 165 8.01 -2.02 -3.63
C LEU A 165 6.66 -2.32 -2.97
N VAL A 166 5.55 -1.90 -3.59
CA VAL A 166 4.22 -2.17 -3.01
C VAL A 166 3.93 -3.68 -2.97
N LEU A 167 4.30 -4.43 -4.02
CA LEU A 167 4.18 -5.89 -4.03
C LEU A 167 5.05 -6.57 -2.97
N CYS A 168 6.30 -6.16 -2.80
CA CYS A 168 7.16 -6.69 -1.74
C CYS A 168 6.55 -6.45 -0.36
N LEU A 169 6.01 -5.25 -0.12
CA LEU A 169 5.36 -4.92 1.15
C LEU A 169 4.05 -5.70 1.33
N LYS A 170 3.29 -5.93 0.26
CA LYS A 170 2.10 -6.78 0.29
C LYS A 170 2.42 -8.22 0.70
N ILE A 171 3.47 -8.80 0.11
CA ILE A 171 3.89 -10.16 0.42
C ILE A 171 4.40 -10.24 1.87
N LYS A 172 5.19 -9.26 2.31
CA LYS A 172 5.76 -9.28 3.65
C LYS A 172 4.74 -9.01 4.76
N TYR A 173 3.77 -8.15 4.48
CA TYR A 173 2.76 -7.69 5.44
C TYR A 173 1.35 -7.89 4.87
N PRO A 174 0.92 -9.14 4.63
CA PRO A 174 -0.33 -9.43 3.92
C PRO A 174 -1.59 -8.91 4.64
N THR A 175 -1.53 -8.74 5.96
CA THR A 175 -2.61 -8.19 6.80
C THR A 175 -2.43 -6.73 7.21
N GLN A 176 -1.35 -6.05 6.75
CA GLN A 176 -1.17 -4.61 6.98
C GLN A 176 -1.10 -3.81 5.68
N VAL A 177 -0.79 -4.46 4.55
CA VAL A 177 -0.71 -3.79 3.25
C VAL A 177 -1.75 -4.38 2.31
N TYR A 178 -2.69 -3.53 1.90
CA TYR A 178 -3.78 -3.86 0.99
C TYR A 178 -3.62 -3.07 -0.29
N MET A 179 -3.92 -3.72 -1.42
CA MET A 179 -3.79 -3.15 -2.75
C MET A 179 -5.11 -3.32 -3.47
N LEU A 180 -5.59 -2.26 -4.11
CA LEU A 180 -6.69 -2.31 -5.07
C LEU A 180 -6.15 -2.14 -6.50
N ARG A 181 -6.98 -2.48 -7.48
CA ARG A 181 -6.71 -2.32 -8.90
C ARG A 181 -7.14 -0.93 -9.38
N GLY A 182 -6.23 -0.19 -10.01
CA GLY A 182 -6.55 1.00 -10.78
C GLY A 182 -6.84 0.69 -12.25
N ASN A 183 -7.20 1.71 -13.02
CA ASN A 183 -7.42 1.54 -14.46
C ASN A 183 -6.11 1.40 -15.26
N HIS A 184 -4.99 1.84 -14.70
CA HIS A 184 -3.67 1.67 -15.29
C HIS A 184 -3.12 0.24 -15.13
N GLU A 185 -3.65 -0.54 -14.18
CA GLU A 185 -3.38 -1.98 -14.04
C GLU A 185 -4.22 -2.83 -15.02
N ASP A 186 -4.23 -2.42 -16.29
CA ASP A 186 -4.87 -3.13 -17.42
C ASP A 186 -3.90 -3.30 -18.58
N GLY A 187 -4.09 -4.37 -19.36
CA GLY A 187 -3.24 -4.66 -20.52
C GLY A 187 -3.30 -3.58 -21.60
N ASN A 188 -4.46 -2.99 -21.87
CA ASN A 188 -4.57 -1.97 -22.90
C ASN A 188 -4.00 -0.62 -22.42
N THR A 189 -4.30 -0.25 -21.17
CA THR A 189 -3.84 1.00 -20.57
C THR A 189 -2.31 0.99 -20.42
N SER A 190 -1.75 -0.02 -19.75
CA SER A 190 -0.30 -0.11 -19.52
C SER A 190 0.54 -0.27 -20.80
N MET A 191 -0.06 -0.81 -21.87
CA MET A 191 0.57 -0.82 -23.20
C MET A 191 0.64 0.57 -23.83
N SER A 192 -0.33 1.44 -23.56
CA SER A 192 -0.48 2.74 -24.21
C SER A 192 0.18 3.89 -23.46
N TYR A 193 0.34 3.79 -22.13
CA TYR A 193 0.71 4.92 -21.27
C TYR A 193 2.12 4.85 -20.63
N GLY A 194 2.93 3.89 -21.08
CA GLY A 194 4.39 3.91 -20.89
C GLY A 194 4.97 2.73 -20.12
N PHE A 195 4.19 1.98 -19.36
CA PHE A 195 4.71 0.87 -18.55
C PHE A 195 5.23 -0.30 -19.39
N TYR A 196 4.59 -0.60 -20.53
CA TYR A 196 5.12 -1.57 -21.49
C TYR A 196 6.50 -1.16 -22.01
N ASP A 197 6.63 0.09 -22.45
CA ASP A 197 7.90 0.62 -22.96
C ASP A 197 8.96 0.66 -21.85
N GLU A 198 8.58 0.97 -20.60
CA GLU A 198 9.48 0.89 -19.45
C GLU A 198 10.04 -0.53 -19.28
N CYS A 199 9.17 -1.55 -19.34
CA CYS A 199 9.57 -2.96 -19.26
C CYS A 199 10.52 -3.38 -20.40
N ILE A 200 10.23 -2.97 -21.63
CA ILE A 200 11.06 -3.25 -22.81
C ILE A 200 12.44 -2.61 -22.68
N ASN A 201 12.49 -1.34 -22.26
CA ASN A 201 13.72 -0.58 -22.18
C ASN A 201 14.61 -0.98 -20.99
N ARG A 202 14.03 -1.55 -19.92
CA ARG A 202 14.76 -1.92 -18.69
C ARG A 202 15.94 -2.87 -18.94
N PHE A 203 15.72 -3.91 -19.73
CA PHE A 203 16.71 -4.98 -19.94
C PHE A 203 17.45 -4.90 -21.28
N ASN A 204 17.13 -3.89 -22.11
CA ASN A 204 17.63 -3.80 -23.50
C ASN A 204 17.41 -5.10 -24.31
N ALA A 205 16.43 -5.90 -23.90
CA ALA A 205 16.13 -7.21 -24.44
C ALA A 205 14.61 -7.33 -24.58
N TYR A 206 14.12 -7.15 -25.82
CA TYR A 206 12.69 -7.13 -26.12
C TYR A 206 11.94 -8.33 -25.55
N LYS A 207 12.51 -9.54 -25.65
CA LYS A 207 11.87 -10.77 -25.15
C LYS A 207 11.70 -10.77 -23.64
N GLU A 208 12.70 -10.31 -22.90
CA GLU A 208 12.65 -10.25 -21.44
C GLU A 208 11.67 -9.17 -20.98
N GLY A 209 11.70 -7.99 -21.62
CA GLY A 209 10.76 -6.92 -21.31
C GLY A 209 9.30 -7.27 -21.59
N ASP A 210 9.02 -7.91 -22.74
CA ASP A 210 7.66 -8.38 -23.09
C ASP A 210 7.18 -9.45 -22.11
N GLN A 211 8.05 -10.39 -21.75
CA GLN A 211 7.74 -11.42 -20.76
C GLN A 211 7.48 -10.82 -19.37
N LEU A 212 8.28 -9.84 -18.95
CA LEU A 212 8.08 -9.15 -17.68
C LEU A 212 6.74 -8.41 -17.66
N TRP A 213 6.44 -7.64 -18.70
CA TRP A 213 5.17 -6.90 -18.75
C TRP A 213 3.97 -7.85 -18.67
N ARG A 214 3.97 -8.95 -19.45
CA ARG A 214 2.92 -9.99 -19.35
C ARG A 214 2.78 -10.53 -17.94
N LYS A 215 3.91 -10.71 -17.25
CA LYS A 215 3.92 -11.21 -15.88
C LYS A 215 3.31 -10.20 -14.89
N PHE A 216 3.54 -8.91 -15.08
CA PHE A 216 2.83 -7.88 -14.33
C PHE A 216 1.33 -7.86 -14.65
N ILE A 217 0.92 -8.08 -15.91
CA ILE A 217 -0.50 -8.21 -16.25
C ILE A 217 -1.15 -9.39 -15.50
N ASP A 218 -0.45 -10.52 -15.36
CA ASP A 218 -0.95 -11.64 -14.53
C ASP A 218 -1.17 -11.21 -13.08
N VAL A 219 -0.25 -10.44 -12.49
CA VAL A 219 -0.40 -9.86 -11.14
C VAL A 219 -1.59 -8.90 -11.08
N PHE A 220 -1.73 -8.00 -12.05
CA PHE A 220 -2.80 -7.01 -12.10
C PHE A 220 -4.18 -7.65 -12.19
N ASN A 221 -4.30 -8.75 -12.92
CA ASN A 221 -5.53 -9.51 -13.00
C ASN A 221 -5.93 -10.17 -11.67
N MET A 222 -4.98 -10.32 -10.74
CA MET A 222 -5.21 -10.80 -9.39
C MET A 222 -5.54 -9.69 -8.41
N LEU A 223 -5.48 -8.39 -8.75
CA LEU A 223 -5.73 -7.33 -7.77
C LEU A 223 -7.20 -7.26 -7.33
N PRO A 224 -7.48 -7.05 -6.03
CA PRO A 224 -8.82 -6.73 -5.53
C PRO A 224 -9.37 -5.46 -6.19
N LEU A 225 -10.70 -5.33 -6.27
CA LEU A 225 -11.36 -4.21 -6.94
C LEU A 225 -11.87 -3.14 -5.99
N ALA A 226 -12.16 -3.52 -4.74
CA ALA A 226 -12.69 -2.61 -3.75
C ALA A 226 -12.27 -3.01 -2.34
N ALA A 227 -12.37 -2.05 -1.42
CA ALA A 227 -12.32 -2.29 0.02
C ALA A 227 -13.51 -1.63 0.72
N LEU A 228 -13.92 -2.20 1.85
CA LEU A 228 -14.92 -1.63 2.74
C LEU A 228 -14.32 -1.52 4.13
N ILE A 229 -14.06 -0.29 4.58
CA ILE A 229 -13.46 0.00 5.89
C ILE A 229 -14.57 0.22 6.92
N SER A 230 -14.52 -0.56 8.01
CA SER A 230 -15.43 -0.53 9.15
C SER A 230 -16.91 -0.46 8.75
N ASN A 231 -17.26 -1.18 7.68
CA ASN A 231 -18.59 -1.20 7.07
C ASN A 231 -19.18 0.21 6.77
N THR A 232 -18.32 1.22 6.60
CA THR A 232 -18.71 2.64 6.55
C THR A 232 -18.10 3.34 5.34
N ILE A 233 -16.82 3.14 5.06
CA ILE A 233 -16.12 3.83 3.98
C ILE A 233 -15.89 2.82 2.85
N PHE A 234 -16.54 3.06 1.71
CA PHE A 234 -16.32 2.28 0.49
C PHE A 234 -15.16 2.88 -0.31
N CYS A 235 -14.16 2.06 -0.60
CA CYS A 235 -12.94 2.45 -1.28
C CYS A 235 -12.83 1.71 -2.62
N VAL A 236 -12.70 2.47 -3.69
CA VAL A 236 -12.49 2.02 -5.07
C VAL A 236 -11.54 3.00 -5.75
N HIS A 237 -10.98 2.61 -6.90
CA HIS A 237 -10.16 3.51 -7.68
C HIS A 237 -10.99 4.62 -8.36
N GLY A 238 -11.99 4.22 -9.16
CA GLY A 238 -12.87 5.15 -9.87
C GLY A 238 -14.06 5.57 -8.99
N GLY A 239 -15.14 4.80 -9.05
CA GLY A 239 -16.38 5.21 -8.39
C GLY A 239 -17.52 4.19 -8.46
N LEU A 240 -18.75 4.71 -8.43
CA LEU A 240 -19.97 3.89 -8.38
C LEU A 240 -20.41 3.42 -9.77
N SER A 241 -20.98 2.21 -9.81
CA SER A 241 -21.59 1.64 -11.01
C SER A 241 -23.11 1.68 -10.93
N PRO A 242 -23.83 1.94 -12.05
CA PRO A 242 -25.28 1.69 -12.14
C PRO A 242 -25.66 0.21 -11.93
N PHE A 243 -24.69 -0.70 -12.08
CA PHE A 243 -24.85 -2.14 -11.86
C PHE A 243 -24.51 -2.56 -10.42
N PHE A 244 -24.14 -1.62 -9.55
CA PHE A 244 -23.80 -1.90 -8.17
C PHE A 244 -25.06 -1.93 -7.31
N GLY A 245 -25.54 -3.14 -6.99
CA GLY A 245 -26.67 -3.32 -6.09
C GLY A 245 -26.23 -3.48 -4.64
N THR A 246 -25.35 -4.45 -4.41
CA THR A 246 -24.86 -4.83 -3.08
C THR A 246 -23.36 -5.15 -3.11
N PHE A 247 -22.69 -5.09 -1.96
CA PHE A 247 -21.29 -5.48 -1.83
C PHE A 247 -21.01 -6.93 -2.28
N ASP A 248 -22.00 -7.83 -2.22
CA ASP A 248 -21.87 -9.20 -2.69
C ASP A 248 -21.66 -9.29 -4.21
N ASP A 249 -22.10 -8.28 -4.98
CA ASP A 249 -21.89 -8.24 -6.42
C ASP A 249 -20.41 -8.11 -6.76
N ILE A 250 -19.67 -7.34 -5.94
CA ILE A 250 -18.20 -7.20 -6.05
C ILE A 250 -17.51 -8.45 -5.51
N ALA A 251 -17.91 -8.95 -4.34
CA ALA A 251 -17.30 -10.13 -3.71
C ALA A 251 -17.38 -11.39 -4.59
N LYS A 252 -18.43 -11.51 -5.44
CA LYS A 252 -18.60 -12.63 -6.37
C LYS A 252 -17.71 -12.57 -7.61
N ILE A 253 -17.06 -11.44 -7.90
CA ILE A 253 -16.16 -11.32 -9.05
C ILE A 253 -14.99 -12.28 -8.86
N LYS A 254 -14.84 -13.23 -9.79
CA LYS A 254 -13.75 -14.20 -9.77
C LYS A 254 -12.46 -13.56 -10.25
N ARG A 255 -11.36 -13.81 -9.52
CA ARG A 255 -9.99 -13.43 -9.90
C ARG A 255 -9.20 -14.70 -10.27
N PRO A 256 -8.31 -14.66 -11.28
CA PRO A 256 -7.96 -13.50 -12.09
C PRO A 256 -9.10 -13.00 -12.98
N SER A 257 -9.19 -11.68 -13.16
CA SER A 257 -10.22 -11.05 -13.99
C SER A 257 -9.59 -10.07 -14.99
N ILE A 258 -10.18 -9.98 -16.17
CA ILE A 258 -9.86 -8.96 -17.19
C ILE A 258 -10.95 -7.89 -17.12
N VAL A 259 -10.57 -6.62 -17.06
CA VAL A 259 -11.52 -5.50 -17.02
C VAL A 259 -12.33 -5.50 -18.33
N PRO A 260 -13.67 -5.67 -18.29
CA PRO A 260 -14.50 -5.58 -19.48
C PRO A 260 -14.63 -4.12 -19.95
N PRO A 261 -15.01 -3.86 -21.21
CA PRO A 261 -15.18 -2.48 -21.71
C PRO A 261 -16.39 -1.74 -21.09
N TYR A 262 -17.28 -2.43 -20.37
CA TYR A 262 -18.45 -1.86 -19.69
C TYR A 262 -18.89 -2.77 -18.53
N GLY A 263 -19.69 -2.22 -17.62
CA GLY A 263 -20.29 -2.95 -16.50
C GLY A 263 -19.56 -2.72 -15.18
N LEU A 264 -20.01 -3.41 -14.12
CA LEU A 264 -19.58 -3.17 -12.74
C LEU A 264 -18.05 -3.02 -12.60
N MET A 265 -17.26 -3.97 -13.09
CA MET A 265 -15.80 -3.92 -12.95
C MET A 265 -15.15 -2.76 -13.72
N CYS A 266 -15.70 -2.38 -14.89
CA CYS A 266 -15.23 -1.21 -15.64
C CYS A 266 -15.48 0.07 -14.83
N ASP A 267 -16.71 0.23 -14.36
CA ASP A 267 -17.12 1.44 -13.64
C ASP A 267 -16.37 1.61 -12.31
N LEU A 268 -16.08 0.51 -11.59
CA LEU A 268 -15.31 0.55 -10.34
C LEU A 268 -13.90 1.15 -10.52
N VAL A 269 -13.31 1.03 -11.71
CA VAL A 269 -11.98 1.57 -12.01
C VAL A 269 -11.99 2.78 -12.95
N TRP A 270 -13.12 3.16 -13.55
CA TRP A 270 -13.18 4.26 -14.54
C TRP A 270 -14.20 5.35 -14.27
N SER A 271 -15.16 5.15 -13.35
CA SER A 271 -16.21 6.15 -13.15
C SER A 271 -15.73 7.39 -12.39
N ASP A 272 -16.28 8.53 -12.77
CA ASP A 272 -16.00 9.86 -12.21
C ASP A 272 -17.31 10.48 -11.66
N PRO A 273 -17.24 11.38 -10.66
CA PRO A 273 -18.40 12.05 -10.04
C PRO A 273 -19.04 13.17 -10.88
#